data_AF-A0A3P7Y2C7-F1
#
_entry.id   AF-A0A3P7Y2C7-F1
#
_cell.length_a   1.000
_cell.length_b   1.000
_cell.length_c   1.000
_cell.angle_alpha   90.00
_cell.angle_beta   90.00
_cell.angle_gamma   90.00
#
_symmetry.space_group_name_H-M   'P 1'
#
loop_
_entity.id
_entity.type
_entity.pdbx_description
1 polymer ?
#
loop_
_entity_poly.entity_id
_entity_poly.type
_entity_poly.pdbx_seq_one_letter_code
_entity_poly.pdbx_strand_id
1 'polypeptide(L)'
;MCQQCNAQVRLLKFQSKLEKQEISAPVFEIKSIPGSNRILPEVVQSGSINEKLWVGQSLNTTLSRLLASGQSERQADQLRREFRVSEKRFAFLRVVGMAINNASWLEMDKMIRAKKPPVNVEILIKICIDGNRIDEAIKLISKLPPERTVRFWVMTGRIEEAIQVAVREKSEYDLLYIQREVGKANKELYDRITNLRAQIQ
;
A
#
# COMPACT_ATOMS: atom_id res chain seq x y z
N MET A 1 12.17 -24.28 -17.79
CA MET A 1 13.40 -23.62 -17.27
C MET A 1 13.94 -22.50 -18.18
N CYS A 2 13.99 -22.65 -19.51
CA CYS A 2 14.59 -21.64 -20.41
C CYS A 2 13.93 -20.25 -20.39
N GLN A 3 12.60 -20.16 -20.29
CA GLN A 3 11.89 -18.85 -20.34
C GLN A 3 12.12 -17.97 -19.10
N GLN A 4 12.15 -18.57 -17.90
CA GLN A 4 12.43 -17.85 -16.66
C GLN A 4 13.88 -17.38 -16.58
N CYS A 5 14.83 -18.22 -17.01
CA CYS A 5 16.24 -17.84 -17.14
C CYS A 5 16.41 -16.65 -18.10
N ASN A 6 15.72 -16.66 -19.24
CA ASN A 6 15.74 -15.56 -20.21
C ASN A 6 15.11 -14.26 -19.69
N ALA A 7 14.08 -14.33 -18.85
CA ALA A 7 13.49 -13.15 -18.20
C ALA A 7 14.45 -12.55 -17.15
N GLN A 8 15.08 -13.40 -16.34
CA GLN A 8 16.04 -12.97 -15.33
C GLN A 8 17.27 -12.31 -15.97
N VAL A 9 17.83 -12.90 -17.03
CA VAL A 9 18.97 -12.33 -17.76
C VAL A 9 18.63 -10.97 -18.37
N ARG A 10 17.42 -10.79 -18.92
CA ARG A 10 16.97 -9.50 -19.44
C ARG A 10 16.87 -8.44 -18.35
N LEU A 11 16.30 -8.81 -17.19
CA LEU A 11 16.19 -7.91 -16.05
C LEU A 11 17.57 -7.49 -15.54
N LEU A 12 18.49 -8.44 -15.39
CA LEU A 12 19.87 -8.15 -14.98
C LEU A 12 20.58 -7.22 -15.97
N LYS A 13 20.45 -7.46 -17.28
CA LYS A 13 21.00 -6.56 -18.31
C LYS A 13 20.42 -5.15 -18.22
N PHE A 14 19.11 -5.03 -17.97
CA PHE A 14 18.46 -3.74 -17.77
C PHE A 14 19.00 -3.03 -16.51
N GLN A 15 19.10 -3.74 -15.40
CA GLN A 15 19.65 -3.21 -14.14
C GLN A 15 21.10 -2.75 -14.29
N SER A 16 21.96 -3.53 -14.95
CA SER A 16 23.33 -3.11 -15.26
C SER A 16 23.38 -1.88 -16.15
N LYS A 17 22.39 -1.66 -17.02
CA LYS A 17 22.28 -0.44 -17.82
C LYS A 17 21.91 0.77 -16.95
N LEU A 18 21.00 0.60 -15.98
CA LEU A 18 20.66 1.67 -15.02
C LEU A 18 21.88 2.10 -14.20
N GLU A 19 22.67 1.12 -13.73
CA GLU A 19 23.92 1.37 -12.99
C GLU A 19 24.94 2.14 -13.84
N LYS A 20 25.16 1.73 -15.09
CA LYS A 20 26.05 2.45 -16.03
C LYS A 20 25.58 3.86 -16.36
N GLN A 21 24.28 4.12 -16.29
CA GLN A 21 23.69 5.44 -16.49
C GLN A 21 23.66 6.27 -15.20
N GLU A 22 24.20 5.74 -14.10
CA GLU A 22 24.18 6.33 -12.77
C GLU A 22 22.79 6.76 -12.28
N ILE A 23 21.75 6.07 -12.72
CA ILE A 23 20.39 6.39 -12.29
C ILE A 23 20.27 6.07 -10.81
N SER A 24 19.96 7.09 -10.00
CA SER A 24 19.73 6.95 -8.57
C SER A 24 18.22 6.85 -8.29
N ALA A 25 17.84 5.98 -7.36
CA ALA A 25 16.49 5.92 -6.83
C ALA A 25 16.50 5.47 -5.36
N PRO A 26 15.51 5.90 -4.57
CA PRO A 26 15.36 5.46 -3.18
C PRO A 26 15.43 3.94 -3.06
N VAL A 27 16.13 3.45 -2.04
CA VAL A 27 16.24 2.02 -1.76
C VAL A 27 15.18 1.64 -0.75
N PHE A 28 14.47 0.55 -1.02
CA PHE A 28 13.54 -0.04 -0.08
C PHE A 28 13.51 -1.55 -0.28
N GLU A 29 13.27 -2.27 0.82
CA GLU A 29 13.16 -3.71 0.82
C GLU A 29 11.70 -4.11 1.00
N ILE A 30 11.17 -4.84 0.02
CA ILE A 30 9.86 -5.48 0.16
C ILE A 30 10.04 -6.74 1.00
N LYS A 31 10.10 -6.56 2.32
CA LYS A 31 10.08 -7.67 3.28
C LYS A 31 8.64 -8.18 3.41
N SER A 32 8.43 -9.44 3.04
CA SER A 32 7.21 -10.14 3.45
C SER A 32 7.37 -10.49 4.93
N ILE A 33 6.64 -9.81 5.80
CA ILE A 33 6.56 -10.15 7.22
C ILE A 33 5.35 -11.08 7.39
N PRO A 34 5.53 -12.35 7.80
CA PRO A 34 4.40 -13.26 8.03
C PRO A 34 3.39 -12.66 9.00
N GLY A 35 2.10 -12.66 8.62
CA GLY A 35 1.02 -12.06 9.42
C GLY A 35 0.92 -10.54 9.34
N SER A 36 1.88 -9.85 8.72
CA SER A 36 1.76 -8.41 8.47
C SER A 36 0.83 -8.16 7.31
N ASN A 37 -0.16 -7.30 7.55
CA ASN A 37 -1.02 -6.79 6.51
C ASN A 37 -0.37 -5.64 5.74
N ARG A 38 0.85 -5.19 6.00
CA ARG A 38 1.41 -3.98 5.35
C ARG A 38 1.56 -4.16 3.83
N ILE A 39 1.12 -3.16 3.06
CA ILE A 39 1.37 -2.99 1.63
C ILE A 39 2.72 -2.31 1.41
N LEU A 40 3.02 -1.25 2.15
CA LEU A 40 4.26 -0.50 1.93
C LEU A 40 5.48 -1.24 2.48
N PRO A 41 6.56 -1.35 1.68
CA PRO A 41 7.82 -1.89 2.15
C PRO A 41 8.46 -0.99 3.19
N GLU A 42 9.35 -1.56 3.99
CA GLU A 42 10.17 -0.81 4.92
C GLU A 42 11.28 -0.08 4.15
N VAL A 43 11.40 1.22 4.40
CA VAL A 43 12.44 2.04 3.78
C VAL A 43 13.71 1.89 4.60
N VAL A 44 14.75 1.31 4.01
CA VAL A 44 16.09 1.35 4.57
C VAL A 44 16.59 2.78 4.38
N GLN A 45 17.00 3.46 5.45
CA GLN A 45 17.45 4.85 5.38
C GLN A 45 18.49 5.01 4.24
N SER A 46 18.21 5.94 3.33
CA SER A 46 19.06 6.29 2.21
C SER A 46 20.38 6.87 2.74
N GLY A 47 21.41 6.02 2.78
CA GLY A 47 22.79 6.43 2.91
C GLY A 47 23.51 6.15 1.60
N SER A 48 23.42 7.07 0.63
CA SER A 48 24.26 7.34 -0.57
C SER A 48 24.74 6.17 -1.46
N ILE A 49 25.27 5.07 -0.93
CA ILE A 49 25.92 4.00 -1.70
C ILE A 49 24.91 3.08 -2.40
N ASN A 50 23.76 2.81 -1.77
CA ASN A 50 22.85 1.78 -2.27
C ASN A 50 21.83 2.28 -3.31
N GLU A 51 21.64 3.60 -3.46
CA GLU A 51 20.62 4.16 -4.35
C GLU A 51 20.87 3.88 -5.83
N LYS A 52 22.14 3.68 -6.19
CA LYS A 52 22.57 3.28 -7.53
C LYS A 52 22.67 1.76 -7.68
N LEU A 53 22.48 0.95 -6.64
CA LEU A 53 22.52 -0.52 -6.76
C LEU A 53 21.20 -1.06 -7.29
N TRP A 54 21.19 -1.58 -8.50
CA TRP A 54 20.00 -2.10 -9.18
C TRP A 54 20.04 -3.61 -9.36
N VAL A 55 21.24 -4.17 -9.58
CA VAL A 55 21.42 -5.58 -9.91
C VAL A 55 20.93 -6.48 -8.78
N GLY A 56 20.20 -7.54 -9.14
CA GLY A 56 19.68 -8.54 -8.22
C GLY A 56 18.33 -8.21 -7.60
N GLN A 57 17.80 -7.00 -7.85
CA GLN A 57 16.47 -6.62 -7.40
C GLN A 57 15.37 -7.33 -8.21
N SER A 58 14.21 -7.55 -7.60
CA SER A 58 13.05 -8.10 -8.31
C SER A 58 12.50 -7.08 -9.33
N LEU A 59 11.80 -7.55 -10.37
CA LEU A 59 11.13 -6.67 -11.34
C LEU A 59 10.22 -5.64 -10.66
N ASN A 60 9.44 -6.07 -9.66
CA ASN A 60 8.54 -5.17 -8.93
C ASN A 60 9.32 -4.12 -8.14
N THR A 61 10.41 -4.52 -7.47
CA THR A 61 11.27 -3.60 -6.72
C THR A 61 11.92 -2.59 -7.67
N THR A 62 12.49 -3.05 -8.80
CA THR A 62 13.08 -2.16 -9.82
C THR A 62 12.05 -1.17 -10.35
N LEU A 63 10.84 -1.61 -10.71
CA LEU A 63 9.78 -0.72 -11.19
C LEU A 63 9.35 0.30 -10.13
N SER A 64 9.04 -0.14 -8.91
CA SER A 64 8.64 0.77 -7.84
C SER A 64 9.74 1.80 -7.53
N ARG A 65 11.02 1.42 -7.59
CA ARG A 65 12.15 2.35 -7.35
C ARG A 65 12.25 3.40 -8.45
N LEU A 66 12.17 3.00 -9.71
CA LEU A 66 12.15 3.93 -10.84
C LEU A 66 10.97 4.91 -10.77
N LEU A 67 9.80 4.42 -10.33
CA LEU A 67 8.59 5.24 -10.19
C LEU A 67 8.63 6.15 -8.94
N ALA A 68 9.40 5.79 -7.91
CA ALA A 68 9.56 6.59 -6.71
C ALA A 68 10.39 7.88 -6.96
N SER A 69 11.35 7.84 -7.88
CA SER A 69 12.23 9.01 -8.14
C SER A 69 11.54 10.10 -8.96
N GLY A 70 10.44 9.80 -9.66
CA GLY A 70 9.75 10.72 -10.58
C GLY A 70 10.55 11.09 -11.84
N GLN A 71 11.85 10.88 -11.85
CA GLN A 71 12.78 11.25 -12.93
C GLN A 71 13.05 10.10 -13.91
N SER A 72 12.63 8.87 -13.58
CA SER A 72 12.92 7.65 -14.35
C SER A 72 11.69 7.03 -15.02
N GLU A 73 10.70 7.85 -15.36
CA GLU A 73 9.43 7.42 -15.94
C GLU A 73 9.61 6.66 -17.27
N ARG A 74 10.52 7.13 -18.12
CA ARG A 74 10.82 6.50 -19.42
C ARG A 74 11.37 5.09 -19.25
N GLN A 75 12.26 4.90 -18.27
CA GLN A 75 12.87 3.62 -17.94
C GLN A 75 11.82 2.67 -17.34
N ALA A 76 10.95 3.18 -16.46
CA ALA A 76 9.85 2.40 -15.91
C ALA A 76 8.89 1.91 -17.00
N ASP A 77 8.54 2.77 -17.96
CA ASP A 77 7.66 2.43 -19.08
C ASP A 77 8.30 1.43 -20.06
N GLN A 78 9.60 1.57 -20.34
CA GLN A 78 10.35 0.59 -21.14
C GLN A 78 10.26 -0.79 -20.49
N LEU A 79 10.57 -0.86 -19.19
CA LEU A 79 10.60 -2.11 -18.44
C LEU A 79 9.19 -2.73 -18.33
N ARG A 80 8.15 -1.92 -18.14
CA ARG A 80 6.75 -2.34 -18.15
C ARG A 80 6.37 -3.04 -19.46
N ARG A 81 6.72 -2.45 -20.62
CA ARG A 81 6.43 -3.01 -21.95
C ARG A 81 7.21 -4.30 -22.19
N GLU A 82 8.50 -4.32 -21.85
CA GLU A 82 9.38 -5.47 -22.06
C GLU A 82 8.93 -6.71 -21.27
N PHE A 83 8.45 -6.51 -20.05
CA PHE A 83 7.96 -7.58 -19.16
C PHE A 83 6.44 -7.76 -19.21
N ARG A 84 5.73 -7.03 -20.08
CA ARG A 84 4.27 -7.09 -20.25
C ARG A 84 3.51 -6.93 -18.92
N VAL A 85 3.98 -6.00 -18.08
CA VAL A 85 3.32 -5.70 -16.81
C VAL A 85 2.00 -5.00 -17.11
N SER A 86 0.91 -5.52 -16.55
CA SER A 86 -0.43 -4.96 -16.76
C SER A 86 -0.53 -3.54 -16.23
N GLU A 87 -1.40 -2.72 -16.85
CA GLU A 87 -1.59 -1.33 -16.46
C GLU A 87 -2.02 -1.20 -14.99
N LYS A 88 -2.91 -2.08 -14.53
CA LYS A 88 -3.34 -2.16 -13.13
C LYS A 88 -2.18 -2.44 -12.18
N ARG A 89 -1.27 -3.36 -12.54
CA ARG A 89 -0.10 -3.68 -11.71
C ARG A 89 0.89 -2.52 -11.70
N PHE A 90 1.12 -1.88 -12.85
CA PHE A 90 2.01 -0.74 -12.97
C PHE A 90 1.51 0.47 -12.16
N ALA A 91 0.21 0.77 -12.22
CA ALA A 91 -0.40 1.81 -11.38
C ALA A 91 -0.24 1.52 -9.89
N PHE A 92 -0.43 0.27 -9.47
CA PHE A 92 -0.17 -0.13 -8.08
C PHE A 92 1.29 0.11 -7.67
N LEU A 93 2.26 -0.32 -8.49
CA LEU A 93 3.68 -0.12 -8.20
C LEU A 93 4.06 1.36 -8.18
N ARG A 94 3.42 2.21 -9.01
CA ARG A 94 3.60 3.66 -9.00
C ARG A 94 3.17 4.26 -7.67
N VAL A 95 1.96 3.94 -7.21
CA VAL A 95 1.44 4.45 -5.93
C VAL A 95 2.34 3.96 -4.78
N VAL A 96 2.79 2.71 -4.79
CA VAL A 96 3.75 2.20 -3.79
C VAL A 96 5.07 3.00 -3.82
N GLY A 97 5.66 3.23 -5.00
CA GLY A 97 6.88 4.02 -5.15
C GLY A 97 6.71 5.46 -4.65
N MET A 98 5.61 6.11 -5.02
CA MET A 98 5.26 7.46 -4.57
C MET A 98 5.01 7.54 -3.06
N ALA A 99 4.42 6.52 -2.44
CA ALA A 99 4.20 6.52 -0.99
C ALA A 99 5.50 6.38 -0.20
N ILE A 100 6.48 5.65 -0.76
CA ILE A 100 7.81 5.47 -0.17
C ILE A 100 8.61 6.76 -0.24
N ASN A 101 8.53 7.50 -1.36
CA ASN A 101 9.17 8.80 -1.49
C ASN A 101 8.21 9.91 -1.07
N ASN A 102 8.29 10.34 0.19
CA ASN A 102 7.37 11.32 0.79
C ASN A 102 7.19 12.63 -0.01
N ALA A 103 8.14 13.01 -0.86
CA ALA A 103 8.04 14.17 -1.74
C ALA A 103 6.92 14.08 -2.80
N SER A 104 6.41 12.87 -3.09
CA SER A 104 5.45 12.62 -4.18
C SER A 104 3.98 12.51 -3.73
N TRP A 105 3.68 12.73 -2.45
CA TRP A 105 2.30 12.63 -1.94
C TRP A 105 1.33 13.63 -2.59
N LEU A 106 1.80 14.81 -2.97
CA LEU A 106 0.97 15.82 -3.63
C LEU A 106 0.49 15.36 -5.03
N GLU A 107 1.27 14.50 -5.70
CA GLU A 107 0.87 13.88 -6.97
C GLU A 107 -0.07 12.70 -6.73
N MET A 108 0.18 11.90 -5.69
CA MET A 108 -0.73 10.82 -5.29
C MET A 108 -2.13 11.33 -4.97
N ASP A 109 -2.19 12.49 -4.31
CA ASP A 109 -3.40 13.23 -4.01
C ASP A 109 -4.26 13.52 -5.27
N LYS A 110 -3.61 13.86 -6.40
CA LYS A 110 -4.30 14.05 -7.68
C LYS A 110 -4.86 12.73 -8.22
N MET A 111 -4.10 11.63 -8.09
CA MET A 111 -4.55 10.30 -8.50
C MET A 111 -5.74 9.82 -7.68
N ILE A 112 -5.71 10.07 -6.36
CA ILE A 112 -6.77 9.73 -5.41
C ILE A 112 -8.06 10.49 -5.73
N ARG A 113 -7.96 11.76 -6.13
CA ARG A 113 -9.12 12.61 -6.46
C ARG A 113 -9.72 12.34 -7.83
N ALA A 114 -9.09 11.53 -8.68
CA ALA A 114 -9.64 11.20 -10.00
C ALA A 114 -10.96 10.41 -9.87
N LYS A 115 -11.94 10.69 -10.76
CA LYS A 115 -13.27 10.03 -10.77
C LYS A 115 -13.19 8.50 -10.87
N LYS A 116 -12.14 7.98 -11.51
CA LYS A 116 -11.80 6.56 -11.59
C LYS A 116 -10.31 6.43 -11.26
N PRO A 117 -9.93 6.26 -9.99
CA PRO A 117 -8.52 6.12 -9.64
C PRO A 117 -7.97 4.84 -10.29
N PRO A 118 -6.71 4.84 -10.76
CA PRO A 118 -6.12 3.69 -11.43
C PRO A 118 -5.83 2.52 -10.46
N VAL A 119 -5.96 2.77 -9.15
CA VAL A 119 -5.84 1.81 -8.06
C VAL A 119 -7.12 1.87 -7.21
N ASN A 120 -7.55 0.74 -6.65
CA ASN A 120 -8.72 0.67 -5.77
C ASN A 120 -8.53 1.60 -4.55
N VAL A 121 -9.57 2.36 -4.20
CA VAL A 121 -9.60 3.27 -3.03
C VAL A 121 -9.21 2.54 -1.73
N GLU A 122 -9.63 1.29 -1.55
CA GLU A 122 -9.26 0.48 -0.38
C GLU A 122 -7.74 0.26 -0.27
N ILE A 123 -7.06 0.06 -1.41
CA ILE A 123 -5.60 -0.05 -1.45
C ILE A 123 -4.95 1.29 -1.11
N LEU A 124 -5.53 2.39 -1.60
CA LEU A 124 -5.04 3.74 -1.32
C LEU A 124 -5.14 4.07 0.18
N ILE A 125 -6.27 3.75 0.83
CA ILE A 125 -6.45 3.91 2.28
C ILE A 125 -5.35 3.15 3.02
N LYS A 126 -5.11 1.90 2.65
CA LYS A 126 -4.13 1.05 3.31
C LYS A 126 -2.69 1.56 3.12
N ILE A 127 -2.37 2.08 1.94
CA ILE A 127 -1.11 2.76 1.67
C ILE A 127 -0.95 4.01 2.54
N CYS A 128 -2.00 4.82 2.70
CA CYS A 128 -1.98 5.97 3.62
C CYS A 128 -1.72 5.54 5.07
N ILE A 129 -2.39 4.48 5.54
CA ILE A 129 -2.20 3.96 6.90
C ILE A 129 -0.77 3.47 7.10
N ASP A 130 -0.25 2.66 6.17
CA ASP A 130 1.11 2.14 6.26
C ASP A 130 2.17 3.25 6.22
N GLY A 131 1.92 4.31 5.48
CA GLY A 131 2.76 5.50 5.37
C GLY A 131 2.56 6.52 6.49
N ASN A 132 1.80 6.18 7.54
CA ASN A 132 1.48 7.06 8.68
C ASN A 132 0.79 8.37 8.28
N ARG A 133 -0.02 8.35 7.21
CA ARG A 133 -0.84 9.47 6.72
C ARG A 133 -2.30 9.26 7.11
N ILE A 134 -2.54 9.18 8.41
CA ILE A 134 -3.86 8.83 8.97
C ILE A 134 -4.94 9.83 8.55
N ASP A 135 -4.66 11.13 8.49
CA ASP A 135 -5.64 12.14 8.08
C ASP A 135 -6.13 11.94 6.64
N GLU A 136 -5.24 11.56 5.72
CA GLU A 136 -5.62 11.27 4.33
C GLU A 136 -6.39 9.95 4.22
N ALA A 137 -6.02 8.95 5.03
CA ALA A 137 -6.77 7.71 5.13
C ALA A 137 -8.22 7.99 5.57
N ILE A 138 -8.44 8.80 6.60
CA ILE A 138 -9.76 9.17 7.12
C ILE A 138 -10.62 9.83 6.03
N LYS A 139 -10.07 10.81 5.28
CA LYS A 139 -10.80 11.46 4.17
C LYS A 139 -11.23 10.49 3.08
N LEU A 140 -10.46 9.43 2.86
CA LEU A 140 -10.78 8.38 1.89
C LEU A 140 -11.82 7.40 2.41
N ILE A 141 -11.72 7.01 3.69
CA ILE A 141 -12.68 6.12 4.34
C ILE A 141 -14.08 6.74 4.29
N SER A 142 -14.21 8.06 4.56
CA SER A 142 -15.49 8.76 4.50
C SER A 142 -16.15 8.80 3.10
N LYS A 143 -15.45 8.38 2.05
CA LYS A 143 -15.97 8.28 0.67
C LYS A 143 -16.43 6.87 0.31
N LEU A 144 -16.14 5.88 1.14
CA LEU A 144 -16.58 4.50 0.91
C LEU A 144 -18.01 4.30 1.44
N PRO A 145 -18.75 3.33 0.87
CA PRO A 145 -19.98 2.85 1.47
C PRO A 145 -19.75 2.41 2.93
N PRO A 146 -20.65 2.75 3.89
CA PRO A 146 -20.47 2.48 5.31
C PRO A 146 -20.07 1.03 5.60
N GLU A 147 -20.68 0.06 4.92
CA GLU A 147 -20.50 -1.38 5.10
C GLU A 147 -19.07 -1.85 4.78
N ARG A 148 -18.27 -1.00 4.11
CA ARG A 148 -16.86 -1.28 3.76
C ARG A 148 -15.86 -0.49 4.59
N THR A 149 -16.32 0.35 5.51
CA THR A 149 -15.44 1.28 6.25
C THR A 149 -14.92 0.71 7.57
N VAL A 150 -15.65 -0.22 8.21
CA VAL A 150 -15.36 -0.72 9.56
C VAL A 150 -13.90 -1.14 9.73
N ARG A 151 -13.40 -1.98 8.83
CA ARG A 151 -12.00 -2.45 8.88
C ARG A 151 -10.98 -1.31 8.89
N PHE A 152 -11.22 -0.27 8.10
CA PHE A 152 -10.29 0.85 7.99
C PHE A 152 -10.36 1.81 9.19
N TRP A 153 -11.54 1.97 9.79
CA TRP A 153 -11.67 2.69 11.05
C TRP A 153 -10.89 2.00 12.17
N VAL A 154 -10.98 0.68 12.27
CA VAL A 154 -10.18 -0.10 13.22
C VAL A 154 -8.68 0.07 12.95
N MET A 155 -8.24 -0.03 11.69
CA MET A 155 -6.83 0.13 11.33
C MET A 155 -6.27 1.55 11.61
N THR A 156 -7.12 2.58 11.69
CA THR A 156 -6.73 3.95 12.05
C THR A 156 -6.85 4.24 13.55
N GLY A 157 -7.24 3.24 14.36
CA GLY A 157 -7.47 3.37 15.81
C GLY A 157 -8.78 4.09 16.18
N ARG A 158 -9.66 4.30 15.21
CA ARG A 158 -10.96 4.99 15.35
C ARG A 158 -12.06 3.98 15.67
N ILE A 159 -11.98 3.40 16.88
CA ILE A 159 -12.84 2.28 17.28
C ILE A 159 -14.30 2.71 17.45
N GLU A 160 -14.56 3.91 17.96
CA GLU A 160 -15.93 4.42 18.14
C GLU A 160 -16.64 4.60 16.79
N GLU A 161 -15.94 5.13 15.79
CA GLU A 161 -16.47 5.27 14.43
C GLU A 161 -16.77 3.89 13.82
N ALA A 162 -15.91 2.90 14.04
CA ALA A 162 -16.14 1.53 13.60
C ALA A 162 -17.41 0.95 14.24
N ILE A 163 -17.60 1.13 15.55
CA ILE A 163 -18.79 0.66 16.29
C ILE A 163 -20.04 1.35 15.78
N GLN A 164 -20.02 2.67 15.60
CA GLN A 164 -21.18 3.43 15.11
C GLN A 164 -21.65 2.95 13.75
N VAL A 165 -20.72 2.66 12.84
CA VAL A 165 -21.04 2.09 11.53
C VAL A 165 -21.63 0.70 11.68
N ALA A 166 -20.98 -0.19 12.44
CA ALA A 166 -21.43 -1.57 12.60
C ALA A 166 -22.84 -1.67 13.22
N VAL A 167 -23.15 -0.82 14.20
CA VAL A 167 -24.49 -0.73 14.82
C VAL A 167 -25.52 -0.19 13.84
N ARG A 168 -25.18 0.87 13.10
CA ARG A 168 -26.07 1.47 12.09
C ARG A 168 -26.46 0.46 11.01
N GLU A 169 -25.47 -0.27 10.51
CA GLU A 169 -25.66 -1.31 9.49
C GLU A 169 -26.20 -2.63 10.06
N LYS A 170 -26.44 -2.70 11.38
CA LYS A 170 -26.91 -3.91 12.08
C LYS A 170 -26.04 -5.14 11.76
N SER A 171 -24.73 -4.93 11.67
CA SER A 171 -23.77 -5.96 11.28
C SER A 171 -23.14 -6.62 12.50
N GLU A 172 -23.65 -7.80 12.88
CA GLU A 172 -23.03 -8.61 13.94
C GLU A 172 -21.60 -9.02 13.54
N TYR A 173 -21.37 -9.31 12.25
CA TYR A 173 -20.06 -9.68 11.73
C TYR A 173 -19.01 -8.58 11.97
N ASP A 174 -19.37 -7.33 11.73
CA ASP A 174 -18.46 -6.19 11.94
C ASP A 174 -18.20 -5.94 13.43
N LEU A 175 -19.21 -6.10 14.28
CA LEU A 175 -19.02 -6.02 15.73
C LEU A 175 -18.11 -7.14 16.25
N LEU A 176 -18.25 -8.37 15.73
CA LEU A 176 -17.35 -9.49 16.02
C LEU A 176 -15.91 -9.17 15.61
N TYR A 177 -15.73 -8.59 14.43
CA TYR A 177 -14.43 -8.17 13.95
C TYR A 177 -13.81 -7.11 14.88
N ILE A 178 -14.55 -6.04 15.21
CA ILE A 178 -14.06 -4.98 16.13
C ILE A 178 -13.71 -5.57 17.49
N GLN A 179 -14.56 -6.44 18.04
CA GLN A 179 -14.34 -7.10 19.33
C GLN A 179 -13.04 -7.91 19.36
N ARG A 180 -12.74 -8.62 18.26
CA ARG A 180 -11.49 -9.38 18.12
C ARG A 180 -10.26 -8.47 18.12
N GLU A 181 -10.32 -7.36 17.40
CA GLU A 181 -9.19 -6.44 17.24
C GLU A 181 -8.91 -5.63 18.51
N VAL A 182 -9.94 -5.25 19.27
CA VAL A 182 -9.79 -4.61 20.59
C VAL A 182 -9.17 -5.58 21.61
N GLY A 183 -9.58 -6.85 21.55
CA GLY A 183 -9.16 -7.87 22.50
C GLY A 183 -9.69 -7.64 23.92
N LYS A 184 -9.34 -8.53 24.84
CA LYS A 184 -9.83 -8.49 26.24
C LYS A 184 -9.06 -7.53 27.15
N ALA A 185 -8.05 -6.84 26.62
CA ALA A 185 -7.24 -5.88 27.38
C ALA A 185 -8.08 -4.67 27.81
N ASN A 186 -9.00 -4.21 26.95
CA ASN A 186 -9.98 -3.18 27.28
C ASN A 186 -11.32 -3.84 27.62
N LYS A 187 -11.48 -4.27 28.87
CA LYS A 187 -12.67 -5.00 29.34
C LYS A 187 -13.97 -4.21 29.15
N GLU A 188 -13.95 -2.92 29.45
CA GLU A 188 -15.13 -2.05 29.33
C GLU A 188 -15.64 -2.00 27.88
N LEU A 189 -14.75 -1.74 26.92
CA LEU A 189 -15.12 -1.66 25.51
C LEU A 189 -15.51 -3.04 24.95
N TYR A 190 -14.86 -4.11 25.41
CA TYR A 190 -15.20 -5.48 25.04
C TYR A 190 -16.61 -5.90 25.52
N ASP A 191 -16.96 -5.57 26.76
CA ASP A 191 -18.28 -5.84 27.34
C ASP A 191 -19.36 -4.99 26.66
N ARG A 192 -19.08 -3.72 26.34
CA ARG A 192 -19.97 -2.86 25.56
C ARG A 192 -20.28 -3.45 24.19
N ILE A 193 -19.28 -3.92 23.44
CA ILE A 193 -19.50 -4.55 22.13
C ILE A 193 -20.31 -5.84 22.27
N THR A 194 -20.10 -6.63 23.33
CA THR A 194 -20.90 -7.83 23.62
C THR A 194 -22.38 -7.49 23.77
N ASN A 195 -22.69 -6.43 24.52
CA ASN A 195 -24.07 -5.97 24.71
C ASN A 195 -24.68 -5.46 23.40
N LEU A 196 -23.93 -4.69 22.60
CA LEU A 196 -24.39 -4.20 21.30
C LEU A 196 -24.72 -5.35 20.33
N ARG A 197 -23.93 -6.43 20.34
CA ARG A 197 -24.20 -7.61 19.51
C ARG A 197 -25.51 -8.30 19.90
N ALA A 198 -25.78 -8.43 21.19
CA ALA A 198 -27.03 -9.04 21.69
C ALA A 198 -28.28 -8.21 21.31
N GLN A 199 -28.16 -6.91 21.06
CA GLN A 199 -29.25 -6.02 20.66
C GLN A 199 -29.58 -6.07 19.16
N ILE A 200 -28.70 -6.65 18.35
CA ILE A 200 -28.83 -6.71 16.88
C ILE A 200 -29.35 -8.08 16.40
N GLN A 201 -29.43 -9.07 17.31
CA GLN A 201 -30.07 -10.37 17.08
C GLN A 201 -31.59 -10.28 16.94
#